data_AF-A0A7V3CT31-F1
#
_entry.id   AF-A0A7V3CT31-F1
#
_cell.length_a   1.000
_cell.length_b   1.000
_cell.length_c   1.000
_cell.angle_alpha   90.00
_cell.angle_beta   90.00
_cell.angle_gamma   90.00
#
_symmetry.space_group_name_H-M   'P 1'
#
loop_
_entity.id
_entity.type
_entity.pdbx_description
1 polymer ?
#
loop_
_entity_poly.entity_id
_entity_poly.type
_entity_poly.pdbx_seq_one_letter_code
_entity_poly.pdbx_strand_id
1 'polypeptide(L)'
;MDAVQDCLKQIMFEKKYSDKVLERIFKSHPQWGARDRKFIAEAVYDITRHFRYFSAISGSERSLNMIFAVYLFEKGIALPDWPDFKSINTQHFEEAKKHITSAAVLQSYPDELWNYCEKELGEEKWDKEATALNSEAKVVLRANTLK
;
A
#
# COMPACT_ATOMS: atom_id res chain seq x y z
N MET A 1 -6.10 1.73 -15.74
CA MET A 1 -5.43 1.35 -14.48
C MET A 1 -4.51 2.48 -13.98
N ASP A 2 -4.36 3.55 -14.78
CA ASP A 2 -4.02 4.91 -14.35
C ASP A 2 -4.79 5.37 -13.12
N ALA A 3 -6.00 4.85 -12.91
CA ALA A 3 -6.81 5.12 -11.72
C ALA A 3 -6.09 4.82 -10.40
N VAL A 4 -5.32 3.72 -10.31
CA VAL A 4 -4.57 3.41 -9.08
C VAL A 4 -3.45 4.43 -8.89
N GLN A 5 -2.69 4.73 -9.96
CA GLN A 5 -1.60 5.70 -9.92
C GLN A 5 -2.11 7.12 -9.62
N ASP A 6 -3.24 7.52 -10.21
CA ASP A 6 -3.88 8.81 -9.94
C ASP A 6 -4.39 8.90 -8.51
N CYS A 7 -5.02 7.83 -8.00
CA CYS A 7 -5.38 7.74 -6.59
C CYS A 7 -4.16 7.92 -5.69
N LEU A 8 -3.08 7.18 -5.95
CA LEU A 8 -1.85 7.26 -5.18
C LEU A 8 -1.20 8.63 -5.25
N LYS A 9 -1.21 9.28 -6.42
CA LYS A 9 -0.71 10.65 -6.58
C LYS A 9 -1.48 11.62 -5.68
N GLN A 10 -2.81 11.53 -5.72
CA GLN A 10 -3.69 12.36 -4.91
C GLN A 10 -3.50 12.13 -3.41
N ILE A 11 -3.26 10.89 -2.98
CA ILE A 11 -3.05 10.55 -1.58
C ILE A 11 -1.66 10.99 -1.10
N MET A 12 -0.61 10.57 -1.80
CA MET A 12 0.77 10.71 -1.33
C MET A 12 1.33 12.12 -1.54
N PHE A 13 1.01 12.76 -2.66
CA PHE A 13 1.60 14.07 -3.00
C PHE A 13 0.63 15.23 -2.77
N GLU A 14 -0.66 15.01 -2.96
CA GLU A 14 -1.69 16.06 -2.76
C GLU A 14 -2.37 15.98 -1.39
N LYS A 15 -1.96 15.03 -0.53
CA LYS A 15 -2.42 14.86 0.86
C LYS A 15 -3.95 14.74 0.99
N LYS A 16 -4.60 14.13 0.01
CA LYS A 16 -6.05 13.87 0.05
C LYS A 16 -6.34 12.57 0.80
N TYR A 17 -7.48 12.53 1.48
CA TYR A 17 -7.95 11.32 2.16
C TYR A 17 -8.30 10.22 1.17
N SER A 18 -7.83 9.00 1.44
CA SER A 18 -7.97 7.84 0.55
C SER A 18 -9.43 7.45 0.28
N ASP A 19 -10.30 7.50 1.29
CA ASP A 19 -11.73 7.25 1.17
C ASP A 19 -12.39 8.23 0.18
N LYS A 20 -12.06 9.53 0.28
CA LYS A 20 -12.60 10.58 -0.60
C LYS A 20 -12.08 10.49 -2.02
N VAL A 21 -10.81 10.11 -2.19
CA VAL A 21 -10.22 9.90 -3.52
C VAL A 21 -10.90 8.73 -4.22
N LEU A 22 -11.04 7.57 -3.55
CA LEU A 22 -11.72 6.40 -4.11
C LEU A 22 -13.19 6.68 -4.41
N GLU A 23 -13.90 7.35 -3.50
CA GLU A 23 -15.30 7.76 -3.72
C GLU A 23 -15.45 8.61 -4.99
N ARG A 24 -14.58 9.61 -5.18
CA ARG A 24 -14.57 10.47 -6.37
C ARG A 24 -14.25 9.67 -7.63
N ILE A 25 -13.20 8.86 -7.60
CA ILE A 25 -12.75 8.02 -8.73
C ILE A 25 -13.88 7.09 -9.19
N PHE A 26 -14.58 6.43 -8.26
CA PHE A 26 -15.68 5.51 -8.59
C PHE A 26 -16.92 6.23 -9.10
N LYS A 27 -17.22 7.44 -8.62
CA LYS A 27 -18.31 8.27 -9.16
C LYS A 27 -18.02 8.70 -10.60
N SER A 28 -16.77 9.01 -10.92
CA SER A 28 -16.36 9.37 -12.28
C SER A 28 -16.34 8.18 -13.26
N HIS A 29 -16.37 6.95 -12.76
CA HIS A 29 -16.31 5.73 -13.57
C HIS A 29 -17.48 4.77 -13.24
N PRO A 30 -18.73 5.14 -13.55
CA PRO A 30 -19.90 4.32 -13.24
C PRO A 30 -19.89 2.95 -13.94
N GLN A 31 -19.17 2.82 -15.06
CA GLN A 31 -19.02 1.59 -15.83
C GLN A 31 -18.22 0.48 -15.12
N TRP A 32 -17.44 0.80 -14.09
CA TRP A 32 -16.66 -0.19 -13.36
C TRP A 32 -17.54 -1.04 -12.46
N GLY A 33 -17.45 -2.36 -12.67
CA GLY A 33 -18.20 -3.34 -11.90
C GLY A 33 -17.62 -3.57 -10.51
N ALA A 34 -18.27 -4.45 -9.74
CA ALA A 34 -17.83 -4.78 -8.38
C ALA A 34 -16.39 -5.32 -8.33
N ARG A 35 -15.98 -6.11 -9.33
CA ARG A 35 -14.62 -6.67 -9.44
C ARG A 35 -13.56 -5.57 -9.61
N ASP A 36 -13.79 -4.64 -10.54
CA ASP A 36 -12.84 -3.56 -10.83
C ASP A 36 -12.69 -2.62 -9.63
N ARG A 37 -13.82 -2.26 -9.00
CA ARG A 37 -13.82 -1.41 -7.81
C ARG A 37 -13.10 -2.07 -6.64
N LYS A 38 -13.33 -3.38 -6.43
CA LYS A 38 -12.63 -4.14 -5.40
C LYS A 38 -11.12 -4.12 -5.65
N PHE A 39 -10.69 -4.43 -6.87
CA PHE A 39 -9.26 -4.43 -7.23
C PHE A 39 -8.61 -3.06 -7.00
N ILE A 40 -9.25 -1.98 -7.46
CA ILE A 40 -8.71 -0.62 -7.30
C ILE A 40 -8.64 -0.23 -5.82
N ALA A 41 -9.70 -0.49 -5.04
CA ALA A 41 -9.70 -0.18 -3.62
C ALA A 41 -8.63 -0.97 -2.86
N GLU A 42 -8.52 -2.28 -3.11
CA GLU A 42 -7.53 -3.16 -2.50
C GLU A 42 -6.11 -2.68 -2.82
N ALA A 43 -5.80 -2.43 -4.10
CA ALA A 43 -4.50 -1.94 -4.52
C ALA A 43 -4.15 -0.58 -3.88
N VAL A 44 -5.08 0.37 -3.88
CA VAL A 44 -4.84 1.71 -3.29
C VAL A 44 -4.62 1.62 -1.79
N TYR A 45 -5.44 0.86 -1.06
CA TYR A 45 -5.29 0.74 0.40
C TYR A 45 -4.02 -0.01 0.78
N ASP A 46 -3.72 -1.12 0.12
CA ASP A 46 -2.51 -1.91 0.40
C ASP A 46 -1.25 -1.10 0.11
N ILE A 47 -1.19 -0.40 -1.03
CA ILE A 47 -0.03 0.43 -1.39
C ILE A 47 0.10 1.61 -0.44
N THR A 48 -1.00 2.26 -0.07
CA THR A 48 -0.94 3.38 0.90
C THR A 48 -0.45 2.89 2.26
N ARG A 49 -0.91 1.72 2.72
CA ARG A 49 -0.50 1.13 4.00
C ARG A 49 0.98 0.76 3.99
N HIS A 50 1.46 0.15 2.91
CA HIS A 50 2.83 -0.34 2.78
C HIS A 50 3.71 0.54 1.89
N PHE A 51 3.44 1.84 1.83
CA PHE A 51 4.07 2.74 0.86
C PHE A 51 5.59 2.79 1.00
N ARG A 52 6.12 2.84 2.23
CA ARG A 52 7.57 2.89 2.50
C ARG A 52 8.24 1.59 2.06
N TYR A 53 7.60 0.45 2.35
CA TYR A 53 8.08 -0.86 1.92
C TYR A 53 8.15 -0.98 0.39
N PHE A 54 7.06 -0.66 -0.31
CA PHE A 54 7.03 -0.72 -1.77
C PHE A 54 7.98 0.30 -2.41
N SER A 55 8.13 1.49 -1.83
CA SER A 55 9.08 2.50 -2.30
C SER A 55 10.54 2.09 -2.11
N ALA A 56 10.83 1.35 -1.04
CA ALA A 56 12.17 0.82 -0.80
C ALA A 56 12.54 -0.24 -1.84
N ILE A 57 11.62 -1.14 -2.19
CA ILE A 57 11.84 -2.16 -3.23
C ILE A 57 11.90 -1.53 -4.63
N SER A 58 11.05 -0.53 -4.90
CA SER A 58 11.03 0.14 -6.20
C SER A 58 12.26 1.02 -6.44
N GLY A 59 13.02 1.34 -5.38
CA GLY A 59 14.11 2.31 -5.40
C GLY A 59 13.65 3.75 -5.62
N SER A 60 12.35 4.04 -5.48
CA SER A 60 11.79 5.37 -5.73
C SER A 60 10.47 5.61 -5.00
N GLU A 61 10.40 6.72 -4.26
CA GLU A 61 9.16 7.23 -3.66
C GLU A 61 8.31 8.06 -4.65
N ARG A 62 8.88 8.42 -5.82
CA ARG A 62 8.20 9.28 -6.80
C ARG A 62 7.59 8.49 -7.96
N SER A 63 8.20 7.35 -8.30
CA SER A 63 7.74 6.52 -9.41
C SER A 63 6.58 5.62 -8.97
N LEU A 64 5.36 6.16 -9.00
CA LEU A 64 4.14 5.42 -8.67
C LEU A 64 3.94 4.19 -9.57
N ASN A 65 4.45 4.23 -10.80
CA ASN A 65 4.38 3.10 -11.74
C ASN A 65 5.27 1.96 -11.24
N MET A 66 6.49 2.26 -10.79
CA MET A 66 7.37 1.25 -10.20
C MET A 66 6.82 0.72 -8.88
N ILE A 67 6.28 1.58 -8.01
CA ILE A 67 5.62 1.15 -6.76
C ILE A 67 4.45 0.21 -7.07
N PHE A 68 3.63 0.54 -8.05
CA PHE A 68 2.52 -0.31 -8.48
C PHE A 68 3.02 -1.63 -9.11
N ALA A 69 4.13 -1.61 -9.85
CA ALA A 69 4.75 -2.82 -10.38
C ALA A 69 5.20 -3.76 -9.25
N VAL A 70 5.81 -3.23 -8.20
CA VAL A 70 6.20 -4.01 -7.01
C VAL A 70 4.97 -4.60 -6.33
N TYR A 71 3.88 -3.84 -6.19
CA TYR A 71 2.63 -4.37 -5.65
C TYR A 71 2.10 -5.56 -6.46
N LEU A 72 2.06 -5.45 -7.79
CA LEU A 72 1.61 -6.54 -8.66
C LEU A 72 2.52 -7.76 -8.52
N PHE A 73 3.83 -7.54 -8.47
CA PHE A 73 4.84 -8.57 -8.24
C PHE A 73 4.62 -9.30 -6.90
N GLU A 74 4.44 -8.58 -5.80
CA GLU A 74 4.17 -9.17 -4.47
C GLU A 74 2.85 -9.95 -4.42
N LYS A 75 1.84 -9.51 -5.17
CA LYS A 75 0.56 -10.22 -5.29
C LYS A 75 0.60 -11.41 -6.27
N GLY A 76 1.73 -11.66 -6.93
CA GLY A 76 1.85 -12.69 -7.96
C GLY A 76 1.02 -12.42 -9.21
N ILE A 77 0.67 -11.15 -9.46
CA ILE A 77 -0.11 -10.71 -10.62
C ILE A 77 0.86 -10.35 -11.74
N ALA A 78 0.63 -10.90 -12.94
CA ALA A 78 1.45 -10.60 -14.10
C ALA A 78 1.43 -9.09 -14.40
N LEU A 79 2.61 -8.53 -14.69
CA LEU A 79 2.73 -7.14 -15.13
C LEU A 79 1.95 -6.96 -16.44
N PRO A 80 1.14 -5.89 -16.57
CA PRO A 80 0.44 -5.59 -17.81
C PRO A 80 1.42 -5.36 -18.96
N ASP A 81 1.02 -5.71 -20.20
CA ASP A 81 1.82 -5.48 -21.40
C ASP A 81 1.80 -4.01 -21.87
N TRP A 82 2.07 -3.08 -20.96
CA TRP A 82 2.09 -1.64 -21.24
C TRP A 82 3.52 -1.12 -21.39
N PRO A 83 3.73 -0.05 -22.17
CA PRO A 83 5.05 0.53 -22.38
C PRO A 83 5.82 0.79 -21.08
N ASP A 84 5.13 1.24 -20.03
CA ASP A 84 5.73 1.59 -18.74
C ASP A 84 6.26 0.38 -17.96
N PHE A 85 5.72 -0.83 -18.19
CA PHE A 85 6.10 -2.05 -17.49
C PHE A 85 7.05 -2.93 -18.31
N LYS A 86 7.17 -2.71 -19.62
CA LYS A 86 7.99 -3.54 -20.53
C LYS A 86 9.48 -3.57 -20.20
N SER A 87 9.99 -2.49 -19.61
CA SER A 87 11.39 -2.37 -19.22
C SER A 87 11.70 -2.87 -17.81
N ILE A 88 10.68 -3.29 -17.05
CA ILE A 88 10.86 -3.67 -15.65
C ILE A 88 11.41 -5.10 -15.56
N ASN A 89 12.58 -5.23 -14.94
CA ASN A 89 13.14 -6.51 -14.56
C ASN A 89 12.72 -6.86 -13.12
N THR A 90 11.85 -7.85 -12.95
CA THR A 90 11.35 -8.29 -11.64
C THR A 90 12.42 -8.93 -10.76
N GLN A 91 13.54 -9.40 -11.32
CA GLN A 91 14.67 -9.92 -10.53
C GLN A 91 15.23 -8.88 -9.57
N HIS A 92 15.22 -7.60 -9.98
CA HIS A 92 15.66 -6.50 -9.14
C HIS A 92 14.82 -6.36 -7.87
N PHE A 93 13.51 -6.65 -7.94
CA PHE A 93 12.62 -6.58 -6.79
C PHE A 93 12.95 -7.66 -5.75
N GLU A 94 13.25 -8.88 -6.19
CA GLU A 94 13.68 -9.96 -5.31
C GLU A 94 15.01 -9.65 -4.61
N GLU A 95 15.96 -9.08 -5.33
CA GLU A 95 17.24 -8.67 -4.78
C GLU A 95 17.04 -7.53 -3.76
N ALA A 96 16.30 -6.48 -4.14
CA ALA A 96 16.00 -5.36 -3.25
C ALA A 96 15.29 -5.82 -1.97
N LYS A 97 14.31 -6.73 -2.07
CA LYS A 97 13.58 -7.29 -0.93
C LYS A 97 14.52 -7.99 0.06
N LYS A 98 15.51 -8.76 -0.42
CA LYS A 98 16.50 -9.43 0.44
C LYS A 98 17.44 -8.46 1.16
N HIS A 99 17.66 -7.28 0.59
CA HIS A 99 18.51 -6.25 1.21
C HIS A 99 17.79 -5.44 2.30
N ILE A 100 16.46 -5.50 2.39
CA ILE A 100 15.70 -4.82 3.44
C ILE A 100 15.78 -5.64 4.73
N THR A 101 16.56 -5.15 5.69
CA THR A 101 16.71 -5.76 7.03
C THR A 101 16.00 -4.99 8.14
N SER A 102 15.64 -3.72 7.88
CA SER A 102 14.98 -2.86 8.87
C SER A 102 13.52 -3.26 9.08
N ALA A 103 13.15 -3.61 10.32
CA ALA A 103 11.77 -3.90 10.70
C ALA A 103 10.83 -2.71 10.44
N ALA A 104 11.31 -1.48 10.65
CA ALA A 104 10.56 -0.26 10.35
C ALA A 104 10.20 -0.15 8.85
N VAL A 105 11.13 -0.53 7.95
CA VAL A 105 10.87 -0.54 6.51
C VAL A 105 9.95 -1.69 6.12
N LEU A 106 10.18 -2.90 6.66
CA LEU A 106 9.35 -4.09 6.41
C LEU A 106 7.88 -3.84 6.81
N GLN A 107 7.68 -3.19 7.96
CA GLN A 107 6.37 -2.81 8.46
C GLN A 107 5.90 -1.44 7.94
N SER A 108 6.66 -0.80 7.05
CA SER A 108 6.29 0.48 6.42
C SER A 108 5.97 1.65 7.38
N TYR A 109 6.61 1.71 8.55
CA TYR A 109 6.54 2.83 9.49
C TYR A 109 7.67 3.83 9.25
N PRO A 110 7.53 5.14 9.51
CA PRO A 110 8.66 6.07 9.59
C PRO A 110 9.61 5.72 10.75
N ASP A 111 10.91 6.02 10.60
CA ASP A 111 11.92 5.70 11.62
C ASP A 111 11.66 6.45 12.93
N GLU A 112 11.18 7.70 12.86
CA GLU A 112 10.88 8.50 14.06
C GLU A 112 9.77 7.86 14.89
N LEU A 113 8.73 7.34 14.23
CA LEU A 113 7.61 6.66 14.89
C LEU A 113 8.06 5.30 15.45
N TRP A 114 8.84 4.55 14.67
CA TRP A 114 9.36 3.26 15.11
C TRP A 114 10.20 3.40 16.38
N ASN A 115 11.18 4.30 16.37
CA ASN A 115 12.06 4.56 17.52
C ASN A 115 11.27 5.05 18.75
N TYR A 116 10.25 5.88 18.53
CA TYR A 116 9.38 6.34 19.62
C TYR A 116 8.61 5.18 20.26
N CYS A 117 8.02 4.29 19.45
CA CYS A 117 7.28 3.15 19.95
C CYS A 117 8.18 2.10 20.62
N GLU A 118 9.37 1.84 20.08
CA GLU A 118 10.35 0.95 20.73
C GLU A 118 10.76 1.46 22.10
N LYS A 119 10.97 2.78 22.24
CA LYS A 119 11.32 3.39 23.53
C LYS A 119 10.23 3.20 24.59
N GLU A 120 8.97 3.35 24.20
CA GLU A 120 7.84 3.32 25.15
C GLU A 120 7.32 1.89 25.42
N LEU A 121 7.33 1.01 24.41
CA LEU A 121 6.75 -0.33 24.49
C LEU A 121 7.80 -1.45 24.60
N GLY A 122 9.04 -1.17 24.21
CA GLY A 122 10.08 -2.17 23.99
C GLY A 122 9.98 -2.83 22.62
N GLU A 123 11.12 -3.28 22.10
CA GLU A 123 11.26 -3.85 20.75
C GLU A 123 10.29 -5.03 20.50
N GLU A 124 10.28 -6.03 21.39
CA GLU A 124 9.48 -7.26 21.18
C GLU A 124 7.97 -7.00 21.16
N LYS A 125 7.48 -6.08 22.00
CA LYS A 125 6.05 -5.73 22.02
C LYS A 125 5.69 -4.89 20.83
N TRP A 126 6.52 -3.89 20.51
CA TRP A 126 6.25 -3.01 19.38
C TRP A 126 6.21 -3.78 18.06
N ASP A 127 7.14 -4.70 17.82
CA ASP A 127 7.16 -5.51 16.60
C ASP A 127 5.85 -6.31 16.40
N LYS A 128 5.32 -6.91 17.49
CA LYS A 128 4.03 -7.62 17.47
C LYS A 128 2.86 -6.69 17.17
N GLU A 129 2.82 -5.52 17.82
CA GLU A 129 1.74 -4.54 17.62
C GLU A 129 1.79 -3.92 16.22
N ALA A 130 2.97 -3.55 15.73
CA ALA A 130 3.17 -3.02 14.37
C ALA A 130 2.71 -4.03 13.31
N THR A 131 3.06 -5.30 13.48
CA THR A 131 2.59 -6.38 12.59
C THR A 131 1.06 -6.53 12.64
N ALA A 132 0.46 -6.46 13.83
CA ALA A 132 -0.98 -6.57 13.99
C ALA A 132 -1.73 -5.37 13.36
N LEU A 133 -1.20 -4.15 13.51
CA LEU A 133 -1.78 -2.92 12.94
C LEU A 133 -1.71 -2.88 11.41
N ASN A 134 -0.73 -3.56 10.82
CA ASN A 134 -0.60 -3.72 9.37
C ASN A 134 -1.49 -4.82 8.78
N SER A 135 -2.06 -5.67 9.61
CA SER A 135 -2.98 -6.73 9.17
C SER A 135 -4.36 -6.15 8.83
N GLU A 136 -5.12 -6.85 7.98
CA GLU A 136 -6.50 -6.44 7.66
C GLU A 136 -7.37 -6.46 8.93
N ALA A 137 -8.02 -5.34 9.22
CA ALA A 137 -8.88 -5.21 10.39
C ALA A 137 -10.15 -6.05 10.24
N LYS A 138 -10.48 -6.82 11.29
CA LYS A 138 -11.74 -7.56 11.34
C LYS A 138 -12.92 -6.60 11.42
N VAL A 139 -14.01 -6.93 10.74
CA VAL A 139 -15.26 -6.17 10.84
C VAL A 139 -15.84 -6.37 12.24
N VAL A 140 -15.90 -5.29 13.01
CA VAL A 140 -16.54 -5.27 14.34
C VAL A 140 -17.85 -4.49 14.22
N LEU A 141 -18.97 -5.19 14.38
CA LEU A 141 -20.31 -4.60 14.35
C LEU A 141 -20.83 -4.44 15.77
N ARG A 142 -21.40 -3.27 16.08
CA ARG A 142 -22.14 -3.04 17.32
C ARG A 142 -23.62 -2.88 16.99
N ALA A 143 -24.44 -3.85 17.42
CA ALA A 143 -25.89 -3.75 17.30
C ALA A 143 -26.43 -2.62 18.19
N ASN A 144 -27.40 -1.87 17.68
CA ASN A 144 -28.13 -0.89 18.48
C ASN A 144 -29.17 -1.61 19.32
N THR A 145 -29.05 -1.58 20.65
CA THR A 145 -29.97 -2.25 21.57
C THR A 145 -31.35 -1.59 21.70
N LEU A 146 -31.54 -0.41 21.10
CA LEU A 146 -32.80 0.35 21.11
C LEU A 146 -33.69 0.09 19.88
N LYS A 147 -33.33 -0.89 19.03
CA LYS A 147 -34.09 -1.28 17.83
C LYS A 147 -34.24 -2.79 17.74
#